data_AF-A0A414RAR4-F1
#
_entry.id   AF-A0A414RAR4-F1
#
_cell.length_a   1.000
_cell.length_b   1.000
_cell.length_c   1.000
_cell.angle_alpha   90.00
_cell.angle_beta   90.00
_cell.angle_gamma   90.00
#
_symmetry.space_group_name_H-M   'P 1'
#
loop_
_entity.id
_entity.type
_entity.pdbx_description
1 polymer ?
#
loop_
_entity_poly.entity_id
_entity_poly.type
_entity_poly.pdbx_seq_one_letter_code
_entity_poly.pdbx_strand_id
1 'polypeptide(L)'
;MEIVIILLGLMIIVVILLSLYEKNRIYTDADFRLKRIENSTDNTYYFQIPVSFFQYKKKEGLRKRYGQNSIIYCEEDNSYHRVLKWGANVQGIQRIIAEPYIVEEIIPNTNYTVYISNYGSLYIDLSETYYIDELYKEISNADLSIGEQEKSIALNTLKDIKERKVVRKNSLENLCAFLEKYDTVFSFSSNVLSIISAIMGFMK
;
A
#
# COMPACT_ATOMS: atom_id res chain seq x y z
N MET A 1 51.50 19.15 -22.03
CA MET A 1 50.53 20.22 -21.74
C MET A 1 49.45 20.28 -22.82
N GLU A 2 49.83 20.29 -24.10
CA GLU A 2 48.90 20.30 -25.25
C GLU A 2 47.92 19.12 -25.27
N ILE A 3 48.38 17.88 -25.02
CA ILE A 3 47.52 16.69 -24.96
C ILE A 3 46.44 16.81 -23.87
N VAL A 4 46.80 17.39 -22.70
CA VAL A 4 45.86 17.58 -21.58
C VAL A 4 44.79 18.62 -21.95
N ILE A 5 45.17 19.69 -22.66
CA ILE A 5 44.25 20.73 -23.12
C ILE A 5 43.29 20.15 -24.18
N ILE A 6 43.79 19.33 -25.11
CA ILE A 6 42.97 18.65 -26.13
C ILE A 6 41.96 17.70 -25.47
N LEU A 7 42.39 16.90 -24.49
CA LEU A 7 41.52 15.99 -23.75
C LEU A 7 40.43 16.73 -22.96
N LEU A 8 40.77 17.84 -22.30
CA LEU A 8 39.80 18.69 -21.60
C LEU A 8 38.79 19.30 -22.60
N GLY A 9 39.26 19.79 -23.74
CA GLY A 9 38.41 20.32 -24.81
C GLY A 9 37.40 19.28 -25.32
N LEU A 10 37.86 18.06 -25.59
CA LEU A 10 36.99 16.94 -25.98
C LEU A 10 35.97 16.60 -24.89
N MET A 11 36.37 16.61 -23.62
CA MET A 11 35.47 16.35 -22.50
C MET A 11 34.34 17.40 -22.42
N ILE A 12 34.67 18.67 -22.62
CA ILE A 12 33.68 19.77 -22.66
C ILE A 12 32.70 19.59 -23.82
N ILE A 13 33.21 19.26 -25.02
CA ILE A 13 32.36 19.02 -26.20
C ILE A 13 31.40 17.85 -25.93
N VAL A 14 31.90 16.75 -25.36
CA VAL A 14 31.06 15.60 -25.00
C VAL A 14 29.98 15.99 -24.00
N VAL A 15 30.31 16.77 -22.96
CA VAL A 15 29.32 17.25 -21.97
C VAL A 15 28.25 18.14 -22.63
N ILE A 16 28.63 19.03 -23.55
CA ILE A 16 27.69 19.89 -24.28
C ILE A 16 26.76 19.05 -25.16
N LEU A 17 27.31 18.09 -25.91
CA LEU A 17 26.51 17.18 -26.75
C LEU A 17 25.53 16.36 -25.93
N LEU A 18 25.96 15.83 -24.78
CA LEU A 18 25.08 15.09 -23.87
C LEU A 18 23.98 15.99 -23.27
N SER A 19 24.29 17.24 -22.96
CA SER A 19 23.31 18.22 -22.46
C SER A 19 22.25 18.57 -23.52
N LEU A 20 22.67 18.80 -24.76
CA LEU A 20 21.76 19.08 -25.88
C LEU A 20 20.87 17.87 -26.20
N TYR A 21 21.47 16.67 -26.19
CA TYR A 21 20.73 15.42 -26.36
C TYR A 21 19.64 15.27 -25.29
N GLU A 22 19.98 15.48 -24.01
CA GLU A 22 19.01 15.41 -22.91
C GLU A 22 17.91 16.49 -23.02
N LYS A 23 18.28 17.71 -23.43
CA LYS A 23 17.33 18.82 -23.58
C LYS A 23 16.24 18.49 -24.61
N ASN A 24 16.58 17.76 -25.66
CA ASN A 24 15.63 17.41 -26.73
C ASN A 24 15.00 16.03 -26.56
N ARG A 25 15.49 15.23 -25.61
CA ARG A 25 14.95 13.89 -25.35
C ARG A 25 13.55 13.98 -24.73
N ILE A 26 12.65 13.15 -25.28
CA ILE A 26 11.33 12.85 -24.73
C ILE A 26 11.44 11.48 -24.05
N TYR A 27 10.98 11.42 -22.81
CA TYR A 27 10.95 10.20 -22.01
C TYR A 27 9.55 9.59 -22.06
N THR A 28 9.49 8.28 -22.26
CA THR A 28 8.25 7.49 -22.25
C THR A 28 8.10 6.75 -20.92
N ASP A 29 6.91 6.19 -20.64
CA ASP A 29 6.70 5.41 -19.43
C ASP A 29 7.65 4.19 -19.33
N ALA A 30 8.02 3.60 -20.46
CA ALA A 30 9.00 2.51 -20.52
C ALA A 30 10.38 2.93 -19.98
N ASP A 31 10.79 4.18 -20.19
CA ASP A 31 12.06 4.69 -19.66
C ASP A 31 12.07 4.79 -18.12
N PHE A 32 10.90 4.77 -17.47
CA PHE A 32 10.72 4.86 -16.03
C PHE A 32 10.40 3.51 -15.35
N ARG A 33 10.37 2.40 -16.10
CA ARG A 33 10.07 1.09 -15.55
C ARG A 33 11.19 0.64 -14.60
N LEU A 34 10.81 0.28 -13.38
CA LEU A 34 11.73 -0.24 -12.37
C LEU A 34 11.98 -1.72 -12.62
N LYS A 35 13.21 -2.17 -12.32
CA LYS A 35 13.56 -3.60 -12.29
C LYS A 35 13.69 -4.04 -10.83
N ARG A 36 12.97 -5.10 -10.45
CA ARG A 36 13.16 -5.78 -9.17
C ARG A 36 14.45 -6.61 -9.21
N ILE A 37 15.25 -6.52 -8.16
CA ILE A 37 16.46 -7.31 -7.98
C ILE A 37 16.40 -7.97 -6.61
N GLU A 38 16.40 -9.29 -6.61
CA GLU A 38 16.43 -10.09 -5.38
C GLU A 38 17.86 -10.22 -4.87
N ASN A 39 17.99 -10.17 -3.54
CA ASN A 39 19.22 -10.47 -2.86
C ASN A 39 19.30 -11.99 -2.65
N SER A 40 20.33 -12.60 -3.23
CA SER A 40 20.51 -14.06 -3.21
C SER A 40 20.78 -14.64 -1.81
N THR A 41 21.02 -13.81 -0.80
CA THR A 41 21.47 -14.26 0.53
C THR A 41 20.43 -14.13 1.64
N ASP A 42 19.39 -13.31 1.50
CA ASP A 42 18.51 -12.98 2.64
C ASP A 42 17.02 -12.76 2.30
N ASN A 43 16.54 -13.28 1.16
CA ASN A 43 15.13 -13.13 0.70
C ASN A 43 14.63 -11.68 0.62
N THR A 44 15.53 -10.69 0.66
CA THR A 44 15.17 -9.29 0.42
C THR A 44 15.26 -8.96 -1.06
N TYR A 45 14.61 -7.87 -1.48
CA TYR A 45 14.75 -7.35 -2.84
C TYR A 45 14.72 -5.83 -2.84
N TYR A 46 15.21 -5.23 -3.91
CA TYR A 46 15.16 -3.78 -4.13
C TYR A 46 14.76 -3.46 -5.57
N PHE A 47 14.21 -2.26 -5.76
CA PHE A 47 13.93 -1.74 -7.10
C PHE A 47 15.10 -0.88 -7.57
N GLN A 48 15.48 -1.05 -8.82
CA GLN A 48 16.51 -0.24 -9.45
C GLN A 48 16.13 0.23 -10.84
N ILE A 49 16.72 1.36 -11.23
CA ILE A 49 16.66 1.85 -12.60
C ILE A 49 18.00 2.47 -13.00
N PRO A 50 18.52 2.18 -14.21
CA PRO A 50 19.75 2.79 -14.68
C PRO A 50 19.51 4.26 -15.04
N VAL A 51 20.36 5.13 -14.49
CA VAL A 51 20.30 6.57 -14.72
C VAL A 51 21.72 7.13 -14.80
N SER A 52 22.07 7.71 -15.93
CA SER A 52 23.35 8.39 -16.10
C SER A 52 23.34 9.79 -15.49
N PHE A 53 24.51 10.33 -15.18
CA PHE A 53 24.62 11.62 -14.48
C PHE A 53 23.97 12.78 -15.26
N PHE A 54 24.06 12.77 -16.59
CA PHE A 54 23.55 13.81 -17.50
C PHE A 54 22.03 13.73 -17.77
N GLN A 55 21.34 12.68 -17.31
CA GLN A 55 19.91 12.46 -17.57
C GLN A 55 19.02 13.21 -16.58
N TYR A 56 19.12 14.53 -16.56
CA TYR A 56 18.44 15.38 -15.56
C TYR A 56 16.91 15.29 -15.62
N LYS A 57 16.31 15.24 -16.82
CA LYS A 57 14.84 15.12 -16.94
C LYS A 57 14.37 13.75 -16.48
N LYS A 58 15.13 12.68 -16.77
CA LYS A 58 14.84 11.34 -16.24
C LYS A 58 14.87 11.33 -14.72
N LYS A 59 15.90 11.93 -14.10
CA LYS A 59 16.03 12.04 -12.65
C LYS A 59 14.85 12.81 -12.03
N GLU A 60 14.45 13.92 -12.64
CA GLU A 60 13.30 14.70 -12.18
C GLU A 60 11.99 13.92 -12.31
N GLY A 61 11.76 13.25 -13.44
CA GLY A 61 10.61 12.38 -13.66
C GLY A 61 10.56 11.22 -12.68
N LEU A 62 11.70 10.59 -12.39
CA LEU A 62 11.80 9.55 -11.37
C LEU A 62 11.51 10.08 -9.97
N ARG A 63 11.96 11.30 -9.63
CA ARG A 63 11.64 11.91 -8.34
C ARG A 63 10.15 12.24 -8.19
N LYS A 64 9.50 12.66 -9.29
CA LYS A 64 8.05 12.92 -9.31
C LYS A 64 7.23 11.63 -9.16
N ARG A 65 7.65 10.54 -9.80
CA ARG A 65 6.94 9.25 -9.78
C ARG A 65 7.22 8.43 -8.53
N TYR A 66 8.49 8.38 -8.12
CA TYR A 66 8.99 7.48 -7.07
C TYR A 66 9.64 8.22 -5.90
N GLY A 67 9.11 9.41 -5.58
CA GLY A 67 9.53 10.20 -4.44
C GLY A 67 9.29 9.46 -3.11
N GLN A 68 9.76 10.01 -2.01
CA GLN A 68 9.47 9.42 -0.70
C GLN A 68 7.95 9.30 -0.51
N ASN A 69 7.51 8.15 0.00
CA ASN A 69 6.11 7.74 0.21
C ASN A 69 5.27 7.50 -1.05
N SER A 70 5.83 7.57 -2.26
CA SER A 70 5.10 7.14 -3.46
C SER A 70 4.87 5.63 -3.48
N ILE A 71 3.88 5.18 -4.24
CA ILE A 71 3.57 3.76 -4.43
C ILE A 71 4.12 3.26 -5.77
N ILE A 72 4.83 2.13 -5.72
CA ILE A 72 5.28 1.37 -6.89
C ILE A 72 4.32 0.20 -7.07
N TYR A 73 3.92 -0.06 -8.31
CA TYR A 73 3.24 -1.30 -8.69
C TYR A 73 4.25 -2.25 -9.34
N CYS A 74 4.33 -3.47 -8.83
CA CYS A 74 5.19 -4.53 -9.33
C CYS A 74 4.35 -5.52 -10.16
N GLU A 75 4.50 -5.45 -11.48
CA GLU A 75 3.77 -6.31 -12.41
C GLU A 75 4.13 -7.79 -12.30
N GLU A 76 5.36 -8.12 -11.85
CA GLU A 76 5.86 -9.50 -11.79
C GLU A 76 5.05 -10.37 -10.81
N ASP A 77 4.58 -9.78 -9.71
CA ASP A 77 3.85 -10.47 -8.65
C ASP A 77 2.55 -9.76 -8.23
N ASN A 78 2.10 -8.78 -9.02
CA ASN A 78 0.88 -8.00 -8.79
C ASN A 78 0.81 -7.35 -7.40
N SER A 79 1.95 -6.88 -6.89
CA SER A 79 2.05 -6.28 -5.55
C SER A 79 2.35 -4.78 -5.61
N TYR A 80 2.07 -4.07 -4.52
CA TYR A 80 2.39 -2.65 -4.38
C TYR A 80 3.46 -2.44 -3.31
N HIS A 81 4.23 -1.35 -3.43
CA HIS A 81 5.30 -1.03 -2.49
C HIS A 81 5.39 0.46 -2.21
N ARG A 82 5.56 0.84 -0.94
CA ARG A 82 5.75 2.23 -0.52
C ARG A 82 7.22 2.54 -0.50
N VAL A 83 7.61 3.63 -1.17
CA VAL A 83 9.00 4.10 -1.17
C VAL A 83 9.35 4.71 0.19
N LEU A 84 10.20 4.01 0.95
CA LEU A 84 10.71 4.49 2.23
C LEU A 84 11.83 5.50 2.05
N LYS A 85 12.73 5.22 1.11
CA LYS A 85 13.88 6.09 0.83
C LYS A 85 14.23 6.04 -0.64
N TRP A 86 14.18 7.21 -1.24
CA TRP A 86 14.77 7.48 -2.54
C TRP A 86 16.24 7.87 -2.34
N GLY A 87 17.16 7.32 -3.13
CA GLY A 87 18.50 7.94 -3.23
C GLY A 87 19.73 7.14 -2.82
N ALA A 88 19.70 5.81 -2.64
CA ALA A 88 20.95 5.07 -2.45
C ALA A 88 21.69 4.92 -3.79
N ASN A 89 22.42 5.98 -4.16
CA ASN A 89 23.15 6.06 -5.43
C ASN A 89 24.47 5.29 -5.32
N VAL A 90 24.57 4.17 -6.01
CA VAL A 90 25.83 3.43 -6.18
C VAL A 90 26.12 3.39 -7.67
N GLN A 91 27.19 4.06 -8.12
CA GLN A 91 27.76 3.93 -9.47
C GLN A 91 26.75 3.99 -10.65
N GLY A 92 25.87 5.00 -10.69
CA GLY A 92 24.93 5.18 -11.82
C GLY A 92 23.69 4.28 -11.76
N ILE A 93 23.50 3.55 -10.67
CA ILE A 93 22.28 2.82 -10.35
C ILE A 93 21.53 3.59 -9.26
N GLN A 94 20.29 3.95 -9.57
CA GLN A 94 19.39 4.52 -8.58
C GLN A 94 18.67 3.38 -7.87
N ARG A 95 18.99 3.14 -6.58
CA ARG A 95 18.27 2.20 -5.73
C ARG A 95 17.14 2.90 -5.00
N ILE A 96 16.00 2.21 -4.93
CA ILE A 96 14.82 2.61 -4.17
C ILE A 96 14.61 1.55 -3.09
N ILE A 97 14.63 1.99 -1.83
CA ILE A 97 14.23 1.15 -0.70
C ILE A 97 12.72 1.32 -0.57
N ALA A 98 12.00 0.23 -0.72
CA ALA A 98 10.55 0.20 -0.61
C ALA A 98 10.15 -0.97 0.30
N GLU A 99 9.04 -0.81 1.00
CA GLU A 99 8.40 -1.87 1.76
C GLU A 99 7.11 -2.28 1.05
N PRO A 100 6.62 -3.52 1.23
CA PRO A 100 5.31 -3.92 0.77
C PRO A 100 4.24 -2.91 1.22
N TYR A 101 3.38 -2.54 0.29
CA TYR A 101 2.26 -1.64 0.50
C TYR A 101 1.01 -2.31 -0.07
N ILE A 102 -0.11 -2.11 0.58
CA ILE A 102 -1.38 -2.64 0.11
C ILE A 102 -2.19 -1.42 -0.34
N VAL A 103 -2.49 -1.35 -1.64
CA VAL A 103 -3.42 -0.36 -2.17
C VAL A 103 -4.80 -0.82 -1.74
N GLU A 104 -5.28 -0.27 -0.64
CA GLU A 104 -6.68 -0.38 -0.27
C GLU A 104 -7.47 0.50 -1.24
N GLU A 105 -8.50 -0.05 -1.89
CA GLU A 105 -9.52 0.78 -2.53
C GLU A 105 -10.11 1.68 -1.43
N ILE A 106 -9.75 2.96 -1.46
CA ILE A 106 -10.31 3.95 -0.56
C ILE A 106 -11.78 4.10 -0.95
N ILE A 107 -12.66 3.37 -0.27
CA ILE A 107 -14.08 3.69 -0.23
C ILE A 107 -14.15 5.02 0.53
N PRO A 108 -14.57 6.15 -0.10
CA PRO A 108 -14.25 7.51 0.38
C PRO A 108 -14.75 7.91 1.77
N ASN A 109 -15.46 7.05 2.50
CA ASN A 109 -16.13 7.39 3.75
C ASN A 109 -15.83 6.42 4.90
N THR A 110 -14.80 5.57 4.82
CA THR A 110 -14.44 4.68 5.93
C THR A 110 -12.93 4.54 6.06
N ASN A 111 -12.28 5.49 6.71
CA ASN A 111 -10.85 5.40 7.02
C ASN A 111 -10.63 4.46 8.20
N TYR A 112 -10.04 3.29 7.98
CA TYR A 112 -9.62 2.40 9.05
C TYR A 112 -8.18 1.93 8.88
N THR A 113 -7.45 1.82 9.99
CA THR A 113 -6.08 1.27 10.03
C THR A 113 -6.14 -0.11 10.68
N VAL A 114 -5.73 -1.15 9.96
CA VAL A 114 -5.65 -2.51 10.50
C VAL A 114 -4.22 -2.81 10.91
N TYR A 115 -4.02 -3.23 12.16
CA TYR A 115 -2.72 -3.69 12.64
C TYR A 115 -2.74 -5.21 12.75
N ILE A 116 -1.98 -5.88 11.88
CA ILE A 116 -1.92 -7.35 11.80
C ILE A 116 -0.66 -7.84 12.52
N SER A 117 -0.81 -8.73 13.48
CA SER A 117 0.32 -9.42 14.11
C SER A 117 0.68 -10.69 13.34
N ASN A 118 1.95 -11.10 13.45
CA ASN A 118 2.46 -12.35 12.87
C ASN A 118 1.74 -13.63 13.38
N TYR A 119 0.84 -13.52 14.37
CA TYR A 119 0.12 -14.64 14.98
C TYR A 119 -1.36 -14.72 14.55
N GLY A 120 -1.76 -14.03 13.48
CA GLY A 120 -3.14 -14.07 12.96
C GLY A 120 -4.15 -13.29 13.81
N SER A 121 -3.66 -12.37 14.64
CA SER A 121 -4.47 -11.49 15.47
C SER A 121 -4.39 -10.07 14.94
N LEU A 122 -5.52 -9.34 14.91
CA LEU A 122 -5.53 -7.95 14.46
C LEU A 122 -6.24 -7.04 15.45
N TYR A 123 -5.93 -5.75 15.44
CA TYR A 123 -6.83 -4.74 15.98
C TYR A 123 -7.10 -3.67 14.92
N ILE A 124 -8.30 -3.12 14.95
CA ILE A 124 -8.82 -2.21 13.93
C ILE A 124 -8.94 -0.84 14.59
N ASP A 125 -8.27 0.16 14.02
CA ASP A 125 -8.46 1.55 14.37
C ASP A 125 -9.38 2.20 13.33
N LEU A 126 -10.66 2.33 13.67
CA LEU A 126 -11.64 3.03 12.85
C LEU A 126 -11.56 4.52 13.16
N SER A 127 -11.30 5.35 12.13
CA SER A 127 -11.35 6.82 12.29
C SER A 127 -12.79 7.31 12.52
N GLU A 128 -13.76 6.56 11.98
CA GLU A 128 -15.20 6.77 12.15
C GLU A 128 -15.89 5.46 12.53
N THR A 129 -16.54 5.41 13.69
CA THR A 129 -17.24 4.22 14.20
C THR A 129 -18.74 4.24 13.92
N TYR A 130 -19.26 5.24 13.18
CA TYR A 130 -20.70 5.47 13.01
C TYR A 130 -21.47 4.22 12.59
N TYR A 131 -21.04 3.55 11.51
CA TYR A 131 -21.71 2.34 11.01
C TYR A 131 -21.67 1.18 12.02
N ILE A 132 -20.58 1.04 12.77
CA ILE A 132 -20.42 0.02 13.82
C ILE A 132 -21.32 0.35 15.03
N ASP A 133 -21.38 1.62 15.42
CA ASP A 133 -22.19 2.09 16.55
C ASP A 133 -23.70 1.95 16.27
N GLU A 134 -24.14 2.31 15.07
CA GLU A 134 -25.55 2.16 14.69
C GLU A 134 -25.94 0.69 14.54
N LEU A 135 -25.10 -0.14 13.90
CA LEU A 135 -25.34 -1.58 13.83
C LEU A 135 -25.38 -2.21 15.23
N TYR A 136 -24.49 -1.81 16.13
CA TYR A 136 -24.49 -2.30 17.52
C TYR A 136 -25.82 -1.99 18.22
N LYS A 137 -26.39 -0.80 18.01
CA LYS A 137 -27.70 -0.41 18.55
C LYS A 137 -28.83 -1.24 17.93
N GLU A 138 -28.84 -1.40 16.61
CA GLU A 138 -29.85 -2.20 15.91
C GLU A 138 -29.88 -3.64 16.42
N ILE A 139 -28.71 -4.28 16.51
CA ILE A 139 -28.60 -5.66 17.01
C ILE A 139 -29.01 -5.72 18.49
N SER A 140 -28.59 -4.75 19.31
CA SER A 140 -28.95 -4.70 20.75
C SER A 140 -30.46 -4.65 20.96
N ASN A 141 -31.16 -3.86 20.15
CA ASN A 141 -32.61 -3.66 20.21
C ASN A 141 -33.43 -4.71 19.45
N ALA A 142 -32.79 -5.61 18.70
CA ALA A 142 -33.47 -6.64 17.94
C ALA A 142 -34.20 -7.66 18.85
N ASP A 143 -35.40 -8.06 18.43
CA ASP A 143 -36.26 -9.00 19.16
C ASP A 143 -35.69 -10.44 19.22
N LEU A 144 -36.30 -11.26 20.09
CA LEU A 144 -35.92 -12.65 20.41
C LEU A 144 -35.99 -13.63 19.22
N SER A 145 -36.42 -13.20 18.03
CA SER A 145 -36.37 -14.03 16.81
C SER A 145 -34.94 -14.34 16.36
N ILE A 146 -33.96 -13.59 16.88
CA ILE A 146 -32.54 -13.84 16.68
C ILE A 146 -32.03 -14.66 17.86
N GLY A 147 -31.32 -15.77 17.59
CA GLY A 147 -30.76 -16.60 18.64
C GLY A 147 -29.85 -15.80 19.58
N GLU A 148 -30.12 -15.82 20.89
CA GLU A 148 -29.41 -14.98 21.87
C GLU A 148 -27.89 -15.19 21.86
N GLN A 149 -27.45 -16.42 21.63
CA GLN A 149 -26.03 -16.75 21.55
C GLN A 149 -25.36 -16.13 20.32
N GLU A 150 -25.99 -16.23 19.14
CA GLU A 150 -25.48 -15.62 17.90
C GLU A 150 -25.43 -14.09 18.03
N LYS A 151 -26.50 -13.50 18.58
CA LYS A 151 -26.60 -12.07 18.88
C LYS A 151 -25.49 -11.60 19.83
N SER A 152 -25.24 -12.34 20.91
CA SER A 152 -24.19 -12.03 21.88
C SER A 152 -22.79 -12.08 21.26
N ILE A 153 -22.51 -13.09 20.42
CA ILE A 153 -21.23 -13.20 19.69
C ILE A 153 -21.03 -11.99 18.77
N ALA A 154 -22.05 -11.62 17.98
CA ALA A 154 -21.97 -10.47 17.08
C ALA A 154 -21.72 -9.15 17.83
N LEU A 155 -22.46 -8.90 18.92
CA LEU A 155 -22.28 -7.70 19.75
C LEU A 155 -20.90 -7.64 20.40
N ASN A 156 -20.37 -8.77 20.88
CA ASN A 156 -19.03 -8.82 21.46
C ASN A 156 -17.95 -8.50 20.43
N THR A 157 -18.05 -9.05 19.22
CA THR A 157 -17.10 -8.74 18.13
C THR A 157 -17.16 -7.25 17.75
N LEU A 158 -18.36 -6.68 17.57
CA LEU A 158 -18.51 -5.24 17.27
C LEU A 158 -17.93 -4.36 18.39
N LYS A 159 -18.13 -4.75 19.64
CA LYS A 159 -17.56 -4.06 20.81
C LYS A 159 -16.03 -4.15 20.81
N ASP A 160 -15.46 -5.31 20.52
CA ASP A 160 -14.01 -5.47 20.47
C ASP A 160 -13.39 -4.63 19.34
N ILE A 161 -14.06 -4.51 18.19
CA ILE A 161 -13.67 -3.60 17.10
C ILE A 161 -13.68 -2.14 17.60
N LYS A 162 -14.78 -1.70 18.22
CA LYS A 162 -14.94 -0.34 18.74
C LYS A 162 -13.91 0.01 19.80
N GLU A 163 -13.61 -0.91 20.72
CA GLU A 163 -12.67 -0.72 21.82
C GLU A 163 -11.21 -0.92 21.41
N ARG A 164 -10.93 -1.09 20.11
CA ARG A 164 -9.58 -1.32 19.56
C ARG A 164 -8.90 -2.53 20.21
N LYS A 165 -9.68 -3.55 20.57
CA LYS A 165 -9.17 -4.79 21.12
C LYS A 165 -8.68 -5.69 20.01
N VAL A 166 -7.91 -6.69 20.40
CA VAL A 166 -7.47 -7.75 19.50
C VAL A 166 -8.66 -8.60 19.10
N VAL A 167 -9.00 -8.59 17.81
CA VAL A 167 -10.03 -9.41 17.18
C VAL A 167 -9.36 -10.56 16.43
N ARG A 168 -9.91 -11.77 16.60
CA ARG A 168 -9.44 -12.98 15.91
C ARG A 168 -10.21 -13.19 14.61
N LYS A 169 -9.59 -13.88 13.64
CA LYS A 169 -10.21 -14.24 12.35
C LYS A 169 -11.60 -14.87 12.52
N ASN A 170 -11.71 -15.90 13.37
CA ASN A 170 -12.98 -16.58 13.61
C ASN A 170 -14.08 -15.64 14.16
N SER A 171 -13.72 -14.61 14.93
CA SER A 171 -14.70 -13.64 15.43
C SER A 171 -15.27 -12.79 14.29
N LEU A 172 -14.43 -12.43 13.32
CA LEU A 172 -14.85 -11.71 12.12
C LEU A 172 -15.66 -12.61 11.17
N GLU A 173 -15.25 -13.86 10.98
CA GLU A 173 -15.99 -14.86 10.20
C GLU A 173 -17.40 -15.09 10.75
N ASN A 174 -17.50 -15.23 12.08
CA ASN A 174 -18.80 -15.38 12.75
C ASN A 174 -19.67 -14.13 12.58
N LEU A 175 -19.07 -12.93 12.60
CA LEU A 175 -19.79 -11.67 12.40
C LEU A 175 -20.27 -11.53 10.95
N CYS A 176 -19.46 -11.89 9.95
CA CYS A 176 -19.89 -11.93 8.55
C CYS A 176 -21.06 -12.88 8.35
N ALA A 177 -20.95 -14.12 8.84
CA ALA A 177 -22.03 -15.10 8.72
C ALA A 177 -23.33 -14.63 9.39
N PHE A 178 -23.23 -13.95 10.53
CA PHE A 178 -24.37 -13.33 11.19
C PHE A 178 -25.01 -12.24 10.32
N LEU A 179 -24.20 -11.32 9.77
CA LEU A 179 -24.71 -10.21 8.97
C LEU A 179 -25.28 -10.68 7.63
N GLU A 180 -24.69 -11.66 6.97
CA GLU A 180 -25.23 -12.27 5.75
C GLU A 180 -26.59 -12.94 6.01
N LYS A 181 -26.74 -13.61 7.16
CA LYS A 181 -27.99 -14.27 7.55
C LYS A 181 -29.13 -13.28 7.83
N TYR A 182 -28.80 -12.09 8.35
CA TYR A 182 -29.79 -11.08 8.77
C TYR A 182 -29.67 -9.76 7.99
N ASP A 183 -29.11 -9.79 6.78
CA ASP A 183 -28.79 -8.58 5.98
C ASP A 183 -30.03 -7.73 5.65
N THR A 184 -31.21 -8.36 5.61
CA THR A 184 -32.49 -7.66 5.37
C THR A 184 -33.13 -7.06 6.63
N VAL A 185 -32.58 -7.36 7.80
CA VAL A 185 -33.11 -6.95 9.12
C VAL A 185 -32.40 -5.68 9.61
N PHE A 186 -31.12 -5.51 9.26
CA PHE A 186 -30.27 -4.44 9.79
C PHE A 186 -29.90 -3.45 8.70
N SER A 187 -30.17 -2.17 8.90
CA SER A 187 -29.96 -1.12 7.88
C SER A 187 -28.47 -0.91 7.58
N PHE A 188 -27.61 -1.26 8.53
CA PHE A 188 -26.16 -1.05 8.46
C PHE A 188 -25.36 -2.33 8.19
N SER A 189 -26.01 -3.48 8.00
CA SER A 189 -25.31 -4.76 7.78
C SER A 189 -24.41 -4.71 6.56
N SER A 190 -24.88 -4.22 5.41
CA SER A 190 -24.09 -4.25 4.17
C SER A 190 -22.86 -3.35 4.24
N ASN A 191 -22.96 -2.19 4.92
CA ASN A 191 -21.81 -1.31 5.18
C ASN A 191 -20.76 -2.01 6.04
N VAL A 192 -21.19 -2.62 7.16
CA VAL A 192 -20.28 -3.29 8.08
C VAL A 192 -19.71 -4.58 7.50
N LEU A 193 -20.50 -5.34 6.74
CA LEU A 193 -20.06 -6.53 6.02
C LEU A 193 -18.99 -6.19 4.99
N SER A 194 -19.13 -5.07 4.28
CA SER A 194 -18.12 -4.58 3.35
C SER A 194 -16.79 -4.27 4.07
N ILE A 195 -16.84 -3.58 5.21
CA ILE A 195 -15.65 -3.26 6.03
C ILE A 195 -14.99 -4.55 6.53
N ILE A 196 -15.75 -5.48 7.11
CA ILE A 196 -15.19 -6.73 7.65
C ILE A 196 -14.64 -7.62 6.55
N SER A 197 -15.34 -7.73 5.41
CA SER A 197 -14.88 -8.54 4.27
C SER A 197 -13.57 -8.00 3.71
N ALA A 198 -13.41 -6.68 3.64
CA ALA A 198 -12.14 -6.06 3.28
C ALA A 198 -11.05 -6.39 4.32
N ILE A 199 -11.34 -6.28 5.61
CA ILE A 199 -10.40 -6.62 6.70
C ILE A 199 -9.97 -8.09 6.63
N MET A 200 -10.91 -9.01 6.40
CA MET A 200 -10.61 -10.44 6.26
C MET A 200 -9.81 -10.77 5.00
N GLY A 201 -9.92 -9.95 3.94
CA GLY A 201 -9.09 -10.02 2.74
C GLY A 201 -7.58 -9.93 3.05
N PHE A 202 -7.19 -9.21 4.10
CA PHE A 202 -5.79 -9.12 4.56
C PHE A 202 -5.32 -10.33 5.39
N MET A 203 -6.21 -11.26 5.74
CA MET A 203 -5.91 -12.44 6.59
C MET A 203 -5.78 -13.75 5.80
N LYS A 204 -5.53 -13.68 4.48
CA LYS A 204 -5.31 -14.83 3.61
C LYS A 204 -3.86 -15.31 3.65
#